data_AF-V6TLI1-F1
#
_entry.id   AF-V6TLI1-F1
#
_cell.length_a   1.000
_cell.length_b   1.000
_cell.length_c   1.000
_cell.angle_alpha   90.00
_cell.angle_beta   90.00
_cell.angle_gamma   90.00
#
_symmetry.space_group_name_H-M   'P 1'
#
loop_
_entity.id
_entity.type
_entity.pdbx_description
1 polymer ?
#
loop_
_entity_poly.entity_id
_entity_poly.type
_entity_poly.pdbx_seq_one_letter_code
_entity_poly.pdbx_strand_id
1 'polypeptide(L)'
;MAPLRSIVWAPIPCLSSLFPMLGHFGITDSVGMIHDFGGDFYINRSETHTIFGPPTLYTQLSEECWSAISDEEWDSALSITMANYQKKHYNFFINNCHHFVAAVLKTLSSGKKKYTIFSLIRAFRLGRTVKKMPGRNAPPASHSDVLGCEDA
;
A
#
# COMPACT_ATOMS: atom_id res chain seq x y z
N MET A 1 14.09 -0.41 -4.83
CA MET A 1 12.70 0.03 -5.04
C MET A 1 11.77 -0.84 -4.22
N ALA A 2 10.59 -0.34 -3.86
CA ALA A 2 9.60 -1.14 -3.16
C ALA A 2 8.96 -2.18 -4.11
N PRO A 3 8.39 -3.27 -3.57
CA PRO A 3 7.63 -4.23 -4.38
C PRO A 3 6.52 -3.54 -5.18
N LEU A 4 6.30 -3.99 -6.42
CA LEU A 4 5.34 -3.40 -7.35
C LEU A 4 3.90 -3.65 -6.86
N ARG A 5 2.98 -2.74 -7.16
CA ARG A 5 1.53 -2.90 -6.90
C ARG A 5 1.22 -3.40 -5.48
N SER A 6 1.86 -2.77 -4.51
CA SER A 6 1.92 -3.23 -3.13
C SER A 6 1.41 -2.15 -2.19
N ILE A 7 0.77 -2.58 -1.12
CA ILE A 7 0.53 -1.73 0.03
C ILE A 7 1.73 -1.88 0.95
N VAL A 8 2.32 -0.77 1.35
CA VAL A 8 3.51 -0.73 2.21
C VAL A 8 3.18 -0.11 3.55
N TRP A 9 3.93 -0.49 4.58
CA TRP A 9 3.75 0.00 5.94
C TRP A 9 5.09 0.40 6.55
N ALA A 10 5.13 1.60 7.11
CA ALA A 10 6.27 2.14 7.82
C ALA A 10 5.92 2.39 9.30
N PRO A 11 6.83 2.09 10.24
CA PRO A 11 6.62 2.44 11.63
C PRO A 11 6.68 3.97 11.82
N ILE A 12 5.76 4.52 12.60
CA ILE A 12 5.79 5.92 13.04
C ILE A 12 6.74 6.00 14.24
N PRO A 13 7.80 6.85 14.19
CA PRO A 13 8.76 6.99 15.28
C PRO A 13 8.08 7.20 16.63
N CYS A 14 8.56 6.48 17.66
CA CYS A 14 8.06 6.48 19.04
C CYS A 14 6.63 5.91 19.24
N LEU A 15 5.71 6.13 18.30
CA LEU A 15 4.30 5.74 18.43
C LEU A 15 4.08 4.25 18.16
N SER A 16 4.75 3.68 17.16
CA SER A 16 4.61 2.25 16.83
C SER A 16 5.17 1.33 17.92
N SER A 17 6.09 1.83 18.77
CA SER A 17 6.62 1.10 19.92
C SER A 17 5.61 0.99 21.08
N LEU A 18 4.75 2.00 21.25
CA LEU A 18 3.74 2.04 22.31
C LEU A 18 2.41 1.43 21.86
N PHE A 19 2.07 1.61 20.59
CA PHE A 19 0.88 1.04 19.96
C PHE A 19 1.31 0.34 18.66
N PRO A 20 1.58 -0.98 18.69
CA PRO A 20 2.00 -1.74 17.50
C PRO A 20 0.94 -1.79 16.38
N MET A 21 -0.22 -1.16 16.60
CA MET A 21 -1.29 -0.98 15.61
C MET A 21 -1.14 0.31 14.79
N LEU A 22 -0.37 1.29 15.26
CA LEU A 22 -0.27 2.62 14.64
C LEU A 22 1.00 2.70 13.82
N GLY A 23 0.86 2.55 12.52
CA GLY A 23 1.90 2.89 11.57
C GLY A 23 1.31 3.57 10.34
N HIS A 24 2.18 3.93 9.42
CA HIS A 24 1.83 4.71 8.26
C HIS A 24 1.77 3.86 7.01
N PHE A 25 0.71 4.03 6.24
CA PHE A 25 0.48 3.27 5.03
C PHE A 25 0.84 4.07 3.78
N GLY A 26 1.46 3.39 2.83
CA GLY A 26 1.62 3.86 1.46
C GLY A 26 1.17 2.79 0.48
N ILE A 27 1.15 3.14 -0.79
CA ILE A 27 0.86 2.24 -1.89
C ILE A 27 1.87 2.48 -3.01
N THR A 28 2.32 1.43 -3.66
CA THR A 28 3.27 1.53 -4.78
C THR A 28 2.55 1.51 -6.11
N ASP A 29 3.07 2.22 -7.10
CA ASP A 29 2.63 2.12 -8.49
C ASP A 29 3.17 0.84 -9.18
N SER A 30 2.92 0.70 -10.48
CA SER A 30 3.41 -0.42 -11.30
C SER A 30 4.94 -0.51 -11.40
N VAL A 31 5.66 0.59 -11.13
CA VAL A 31 7.14 0.64 -11.17
C VAL A 31 7.78 0.62 -9.79
N GLY A 32 7.01 0.60 -8.71
CA GLY A 32 7.49 0.49 -7.32
C GLY A 32 7.80 1.83 -6.65
N MET A 33 7.32 2.96 -7.19
CA MET A 33 7.34 4.25 -6.51
C MET A 33 6.29 4.26 -5.40
N ILE A 34 6.68 4.66 -4.20
CA ILE A 34 5.80 4.75 -3.03
C ILE A 34 5.03 6.07 -3.06
N HIS A 35 3.72 5.97 -2.86
CA HIS A 35 2.79 7.07 -2.72
C HIS A 35 2.07 7.00 -1.37
N ASP A 36 2.11 8.07 -0.59
CA ASP A 36 1.40 8.15 0.68
C ASP A 36 0.89 9.56 0.98
N PHE A 37 -0.30 9.62 1.60
CA PHE A 37 -0.90 10.88 2.01
C PHE A 37 -0.32 11.31 3.35
N GLY A 38 0.55 12.33 3.28
CA GLY A 38 1.42 12.73 4.38
C GLY A 38 1.03 14.04 5.07
N GLY A 39 0.03 14.77 4.55
CA GLY A 39 -0.39 16.04 5.10
C GLY A 39 -1.35 16.77 4.17
N ASP A 40 -1.80 17.95 4.58
CA ASP A 40 -2.71 18.79 3.81
C ASP A 40 -2.23 18.96 2.38
N PHE A 41 -3.08 18.58 1.42
CA PHE A 41 -2.82 18.72 -0.01
C PHE A 41 -1.57 18.00 -0.51
N TYR A 42 -0.97 17.13 0.32
CA TYR A 42 0.36 16.60 0.10
C TYR A 42 0.37 15.07 -0.04
N ILE A 43 0.81 14.62 -1.22
CA ILE A 43 1.12 13.23 -1.50
C ILE A 43 2.63 13.11 -1.66
N ASN A 44 3.26 12.32 -0.79
CA ASN A 44 4.65 11.93 -0.95
C ASN A 44 4.79 11.01 -2.16
N ARG A 45 5.92 11.13 -2.87
CA ARG A 45 6.32 10.27 -3.99
C ARG A 45 7.80 9.94 -3.82
N SER A 46 8.13 8.68 -3.59
CA SER A 46 9.50 8.29 -3.29
C SER A 46 9.76 6.84 -3.61
N GLU A 47 10.95 6.52 -4.11
CA GLU A 47 11.34 5.14 -4.39
C GLU A 47 11.68 4.32 -3.14
N THR A 48 11.87 5.00 -2.00
CA THR A 48 12.56 4.43 -0.85
C THR A 48 11.90 4.69 0.50
N HIS A 49 11.08 5.74 0.63
CA HIS A 49 10.56 6.17 1.93
C HIS A 49 9.13 6.69 1.85
N THR A 50 8.37 6.44 2.91
CA THR A 50 7.15 7.21 3.23
C THR A 50 7.52 8.51 3.96
N ILE A 51 6.54 9.35 4.31
CA ILE A 51 6.82 10.52 5.17
C ILE A 51 7.38 10.18 6.56
N PHE A 52 7.25 8.92 7.02
CA PHE A 52 7.81 8.47 8.30
C PHE A 52 9.07 7.59 8.14
N GLY A 53 9.65 7.52 6.94
CA GLY A 53 10.85 6.75 6.66
C GLY A 53 10.58 5.47 5.85
N PRO A 54 11.56 4.55 5.79
CA PRO A 54 11.46 3.38 4.92
C PRO A 54 10.33 2.45 5.40
N PRO A 55 9.49 1.93 4.49
CA PRO A 55 8.58 0.86 4.86
C PRO A 55 9.36 -0.36 5.35
N THR A 56 8.75 -1.11 6.26
CA THR A 56 9.33 -2.34 6.84
C THR A 56 8.52 -3.58 6.47
N LEU A 57 7.24 -3.39 6.12
CA LEU A 57 6.32 -4.44 5.74
C LEU A 57 5.61 -4.08 4.44
N TYR A 58 5.20 -5.09 3.69
CA TYR A 58 4.34 -4.93 2.52
C TYR A 58 3.37 -6.10 2.35
N THR A 59 2.32 -5.88 1.57
CA THR A 59 1.44 -6.93 1.05
C THR A 59 1.03 -6.57 -0.37
N GLN A 60 0.89 -7.58 -1.22
CA GLN A 60 0.29 -7.44 -2.54
C GLN A 60 -1.16 -7.92 -2.49
N LEU A 61 -1.97 -7.47 -3.45
CA LEU A 61 -3.31 -8.02 -3.63
C LEU A 61 -3.19 -9.44 -4.19
N SER A 62 -3.87 -10.41 -3.57
CA SER A 62 -3.92 -11.78 -4.10
C SER A 62 -4.78 -11.83 -5.36
N GLU A 63 -4.27 -12.45 -6.42
CA GLU A 63 -5.01 -12.69 -7.68
C GLU A 63 -6.23 -13.60 -7.48
N GLU A 64 -6.32 -14.31 -6.35
CA GLU A 64 -7.49 -15.10 -5.96
C GLU A 64 -8.73 -14.24 -5.64
N CYS A 65 -8.53 -13.00 -5.18
CA CYS A 65 -9.62 -12.12 -4.71
C CYS A 65 -9.90 -10.93 -5.64
N TRP A 66 -9.05 -10.73 -6.65
CA TRP A 66 -9.12 -9.65 -7.61
C TRP A 66 -8.95 -10.23 -9.01
N SER A 67 -9.77 -9.80 -9.97
CA SER A 67 -9.48 -10.07 -11.39
C SER A 67 -8.08 -9.56 -11.72
N ALA A 68 -7.40 -10.15 -12.71
CA ALA A 68 -6.11 -9.65 -13.17
C ALA A 68 -6.20 -8.13 -13.43
N ILE A 69 -5.59 -7.33 -12.55
CA ILE A 69 -5.53 -5.87 -12.64
C ILE A 69 -4.30 -5.54 -13.49
N SER A 70 -4.49 -4.85 -14.62
CA SER A 70 -3.36 -4.41 -15.43
C SER A 70 -2.58 -3.30 -14.73
N ASP A 71 -1.33 -3.10 -15.12
CA ASP A 71 -0.50 -2.02 -14.58
C ASP A 71 -1.12 -0.65 -14.87
N GLU A 72 -1.74 -0.49 -16.04
CA GLU A 72 -2.44 0.73 -16.43
C GLU A 72 -3.69 0.98 -15.57
N GLU A 73 -4.48 -0.06 -15.28
CA GLU A 73 -5.64 0.05 -14.39
C GLU A 73 -5.20 0.45 -12.97
N TRP A 74 -4.11 -0.15 -12.50
CA TRP A 74 -3.52 0.16 -11.20
C TRP A 74 -3.10 1.63 -11.09
N ASP A 75 -2.27 2.07 -12.03
CA ASP A 75 -1.70 3.42 -12.05
C ASP A 75 -2.76 4.48 -12.30
N SER A 76 -3.76 4.19 -13.14
CA SER A 76 -4.88 5.10 -13.39
C SER A 76 -5.69 5.36 -12.13
N ALA A 77 -6.06 4.30 -11.38
CA ALA A 77 -6.78 4.45 -10.12
C ALA A 77 -5.99 5.21 -9.05
N LEU A 78 -4.68 4.95 -8.99
CA LEU A 78 -3.77 5.67 -8.10
C LEU A 78 -3.70 7.15 -8.47
N SER A 79 -3.49 7.47 -9.75
CA SER A 79 -3.44 8.84 -10.27
C SER A 79 -4.73 9.62 -10.01
N ILE A 80 -5.89 9.03 -10.30
CA ILE A 80 -7.21 9.63 -10.01
C ILE A 80 -7.35 9.94 -8.52
N THR A 81 -6.96 9.01 -7.67
CA THR A 81 -7.07 9.18 -6.21
C THR A 81 -6.11 10.25 -5.71
N MET A 82 -4.88 10.29 -6.21
CA MET A 82 -3.89 11.32 -5.86
C MET A 82 -4.38 12.72 -6.22
N ALA A 83 -4.90 12.91 -7.44
CA ALA A 83 -5.44 14.20 -7.88
C ALA A 83 -6.61 14.70 -7.01
N ASN A 84 -7.38 13.77 -6.41
CA ASN A 84 -8.42 14.08 -5.45
C ASN A 84 -7.83 14.45 -4.08
N TYR A 85 -6.91 13.64 -3.55
CA TYR A 85 -6.33 13.86 -2.21
C TYR A 85 -5.38 15.06 -2.12
N GLN A 86 -4.76 15.46 -3.23
CA GLN A 86 -4.00 16.72 -3.33
C GLN A 86 -4.88 17.98 -3.12
N LYS A 87 -6.20 17.82 -3.00
CA LYS A 87 -7.15 18.91 -2.73
C LYS A 87 -7.81 18.77 -1.35
N LYS A 88 -7.34 17.84 -0.50
CA LYS A 88 -7.95 17.55 0.81
C LYS A 88 -7.05 17.94 1.98
N HIS A 89 -7.69 18.37 3.07
CA HIS A 89 -7.06 18.53 4.37
C HIS A 89 -6.84 17.17 5.04
N TYR A 90 -5.68 16.99 5.65
CA TYR A 90 -5.34 15.82 6.43
C TYR A 90 -6.04 15.87 7.78
N ASN A 91 -6.58 14.73 8.19
CA ASN A 91 -7.09 14.54 9.53
C ASN A 91 -6.74 13.15 10.03
N PHE A 92 -6.09 13.10 11.19
CA PHE A 92 -5.59 11.87 11.79
C PHE A 92 -6.66 10.78 11.95
N PHE A 93 -7.93 11.11 12.20
CA PHE A 93 -8.99 10.12 12.44
C PHE A 93 -9.82 9.78 11.20
N ILE A 94 -10.10 10.76 10.33
CA ILE A 94 -11.12 10.62 9.27
C ILE A 94 -10.61 10.85 7.84
N ASN A 95 -9.40 11.37 7.66
CA ASN A 95 -8.82 11.57 6.33
C ASN A 95 -7.29 11.51 6.40
N ASN A 96 -6.76 10.29 6.42
CA ASN A 96 -5.33 10.01 6.62
C ASN A 96 -4.81 9.01 5.58
N CYS A 97 -3.61 8.49 5.80
CA CYS A 97 -2.97 7.50 4.95
C CYS A 97 -3.78 6.20 4.75
N HIS A 98 -4.51 5.72 5.77
CA HIS A 98 -5.41 4.57 5.64
C HIS A 98 -6.56 4.85 4.67
N HIS A 99 -7.16 6.03 4.78
CA HIS A 99 -8.27 6.45 3.93
C HIS A 99 -7.80 6.63 2.48
N PHE A 100 -6.59 7.15 2.30
CA PHE A 100 -5.96 7.26 0.99
C PHE A 100 -5.80 5.89 0.32
N VAL A 101 -5.15 4.93 0.97
CA VAL A 101 -4.97 3.57 0.42
C VAL A 101 -6.31 2.90 0.15
N ALA A 102 -7.26 2.98 1.09
CA ALA A 102 -8.60 2.42 0.89
C ALA A 102 -9.34 3.07 -0.28
N ALA A 103 -9.15 4.37 -0.53
CA ALA A 103 -9.73 5.07 -1.67
C ALA A 103 -9.11 4.59 -3.00
N VAL A 104 -7.80 4.35 -3.06
CA VAL A 104 -7.16 3.78 -4.27
C VAL A 104 -7.77 2.42 -4.58
N LEU A 105 -7.83 1.52 -3.60
CA LEU A 105 -8.40 0.18 -3.78
C LEU A 105 -9.88 0.22 -4.17
N LYS A 106 -10.64 1.19 -3.67
CA LYS A 106 -12.02 1.42 -4.09
C LYS A 106 -12.11 1.90 -5.55
N THR A 107 -11.17 2.73 -5.99
CA THR A 107 -11.11 3.21 -7.38
C THR A 107 -10.74 2.07 -8.36
N LEU A 108 -9.93 1.09 -7.93
CA LEU A 108 -9.62 -0.13 -8.69
C LEU A 108 -10.82 -1.08 -8.89
N SER A 109 -11.97 -0.81 -8.28
CA SER A 109 -13.00 -1.84 -8.11
C SER A 109 -13.80 -2.15 -9.38
N SER A 110 -13.36 -3.22 -10.06
CA SER A 110 -14.21 -4.29 -10.61
C SER A 110 -14.24 -5.55 -9.71
N GLY A 111 -13.63 -5.52 -8.51
CA GLY A 111 -13.48 -6.69 -7.62
C GLY A 111 -14.72 -7.05 -6.78
N LYS A 112 -14.88 -8.35 -6.46
CA LYS A 112 -16.00 -8.90 -5.65
C LYS A 112 -15.93 -8.58 -4.15
N LYS A 113 -14.75 -8.21 -3.62
CA LYS A 113 -14.53 -7.93 -2.19
C LYS A 113 -14.28 -6.45 -1.94
N LYS A 114 -15.04 -5.87 -1.00
CA LYS A 114 -14.83 -4.50 -0.50
C LYS A 114 -13.65 -4.50 0.49
N TYR A 115 -12.56 -3.81 0.15
CA TYR A 115 -11.48 -3.56 1.10
C TYR A 115 -11.92 -2.47 2.09
N THR A 116 -11.72 -2.74 3.39
CA THR A 116 -11.99 -1.80 4.47
C THR A 116 -10.69 -1.45 5.20
N ILE A 117 -10.67 -0.30 5.86
CA ILE A 117 -9.54 0.08 6.74
C ILE A 117 -9.29 -1.00 7.80
N PHE A 118 -10.37 -1.58 8.36
CA PHE A 118 -10.26 -2.67 9.32
C PHE A 118 -9.62 -3.93 8.74
N SER A 119 -9.95 -4.31 7.50
CA SER A 119 -9.29 -5.45 6.86
C SER A 119 -7.81 -5.19 6.59
N LEU A 120 -7.44 -3.94 6.29
CA LEU A 120 -6.04 -3.55 6.09
C LEU A 120 -5.25 -3.64 7.40
N ILE A 121 -5.78 -3.06 8.48
CA ILE A 121 -5.16 -3.14 9.82
C ILE A 121 -5.06 -4.61 10.27
N ARG A 122 -6.11 -5.41 10.05
CA ARG A 122 -6.11 -6.84 10.39
C ARG A 122 -5.04 -7.59 9.60
N ALA A 123 -4.85 -7.31 8.32
CA ALA A 123 -3.82 -7.94 7.50
C ALA A 123 -2.42 -7.63 8.04
N PHE A 124 -2.10 -6.36 8.35
CA PHE A 124 -0.79 -5.97 8.89
C PHE A 124 -0.55 -6.37 10.34
N ARG A 125 -1.61 -6.73 11.09
CA ARG A 125 -1.48 -7.23 12.47
C ARG A 125 -1.41 -8.75 12.57
N LEU A 126 -2.18 -9.48 11.75
CA LEU A 126 -2.45 -10.92 11.93
C LEU A 126 -2.31 -11.73 10.63
N GLY A 127 -2.09 -11.06 9.49
CA GLY A 127 -2.17 -11.67 8.18
C GLY A 127 -0.91 -12.46 7.81
N ARG A 128 -1.11 -13.69 7.35
CA ARG A 128 -0.05 -14.52 6.72
C ARG A 128 0.47 -13.94 5.41
N THR A 129 -0.24 -12.98 4.81
CA THR A 129 0.08 -12.38 3.50
C THR A 129 1.08 -11.23 3.60
N VAL A 130 1.36 -10.72 4.81
CA VAL A 130 2.27 -9.60 5.02
C VAL A 130 3.69 -10.09 5.13
N LYS A 131 4.56 -9.51 4.30
CA LYS A 131 5.97 -9.88 4.18
C LYS A 131 6.85 -8.74 4.66
N LYS A 132 8.07 -9.06 5.11
CA LYS A 132 9.10 -8.04 5.38
C LYS A 132 9.57 -7.44 4.06
N MET A 133 9.88 -6.14 4.07
CA MET A 133 10.44 -5.49 2.90
C MET A 133 11.76 -6.16 2.47
N PRO A 134 11.97 -6.36 1.16
CA PRO A 134 13.22 -6.92 0.66
C PRO A 134 14.41 -6.00 0.99
N GLY A 135 15.60 -6.58 1.18
CA GLY A 135 16.81 -5.80 1.41
C GLY A 135 17.12 -4.88 0.23
N ARG A 136 17.78 -3.73 0.47
CA ARG A 136 18.06 -2.71 -0.56
C ARG A 136 18.81 -3.21 -1.80
N ASN A 137 19.50 -4.34 -1.69
CA ASN A 137 20.27 -4.96 -2.77
C ASN A 137 19.52 -6.11 -3.48
N ALA A 138 18.30 -6.42 -3.06
CA ALA A 138 17.48 -7.40 -3.74
C ALA A 138 16.94 -6.78 -5.04
N PRO A 139 16.94 -7.51 -6.17
CA PRO A 139 16.27 -7.05 -7.37
C PRO A 139 14.79 -6.78 -7.07
N PRO A 140 14.15 -5.80 -7.73
CA PRO A 140 12.71 -5.61 -7.61
C PRO A 140 12.02 -6.94 -7.95
N ALA A 141 11.14 -7.41 -7.06
CA ALA A 141 10.41 -8.66 -7.26
C ALA A 141 9.69 -8.57 -8.60
N SER A 142 10.16 -9.37 -9.57
CA SER A 142 9.57 -9.45 -10.90
C SER A 142 8.20 -10.13 -10.80
N HIS A 143 7.34 -9.92 -11.79
CA HIS A 143 6.03 -10.59 -11.90
C HIS A 143 6.10 -12.13 -11.80
N SER A 144 7.29 -12.73 -11.87
CA SER A 144 7.57 -14.15 -11.74
C SER A 144 7.64 -14.70 -10.29
N ASP A 145 7.63 -13.84 -9.25
CA ASP A 145 7.77 -14.28 -7.84
C ASP A 145 6.41 -14.51 -7.13
N VAL A 146 5.34 -14.67 -7.91
CA VAL A 146 4.06 -15.20 -7.41
C VAL A 146 4.27 -16.70 -7.18
N LEU A 147 3.98 -17.18 -5.97
CA LEU A 147 3.95 -18.60 -5.64
C LEU A 147 3.12 -19.33 -6.70
N GLY A 148 3.79 -20.17 -7.50
CA GLY A 148 3.12 -21.14 -8.33
C GLY A 148 2.29 -22.07 -7.46
N CYS A 149 1.13 -22.49 -7.97
CA CYS A 149 0.43 -23.64 -7.41
C CYS A 149 1.43 -24.80 -7.34
N GLU A 150 1.69 -25.34 -6.15
CA GLU A 150 2.27 -26.68 -6.07
C GLU A 150 1.21 -27.65 -6.59
N ASP A 151 1.59 -28.40 -7.62
CA ASP A 151 0.78 -29.43 -8.27
C ASP A 151 0.50 -30.62 -7.34
N ALA A 152 -0.70 -31.19 -7.54
CA ALA A 152 -1.24 -32.51 -7.15
C ALA A 152 -2.13 -32.57 -5.89
#